data_AF-A0A3C0ZIW7-F1
#
_entry.id   AF-A0A3C0ZIW7-F1
#
_cell.length_a   1.000
_cell.length_b   1.000
_cell.length_c   1.000
_cell.angle_alpha   90.00
_cell.angle_beta   90.00
_cell.angle_gamma   90.00
#
_symmetry.space_group_name_H-M   'P 1'
#
loop_
_entity.id
_entity.type
_entity.pdbx_description
1 polymer ?
#
loop_
_entity_poly.entity_id
_entity_poly.type
_entity_poly.pdbx_seq_one_letter_code
_entity_poly.pdbx_strand_id
1 'polypeptide(L)'
;MKASLFFLTTDARMLDLIRKGDEEALVTLYQSNRKPILSYITRNNGTADDAEDLLQEALIVLWERVRSGRFEYNAKLGTFVFGTVKNMWLRRLARMKRESPARLNPDEHADGGGSLLDDLIENERVLLVRSALEKLGEQCRKLLLFFYWEELSMEEIATHMGFANADTVKSKKYQCKKELEKIVRGMEV
;
A
#
# COMPACT_ATOMS: atom_id res chain seq x y z
N MET A 1 18.63 -23.30 0.87
CA MET A 1 19.18 -22.25 -0.03
C MET A 1 18.37 -22.21 -1.32
N LYS A 2 17.42 -21.25 -1.45
CA LYS A 2 16.74 -20.84 -2.72
C LYS A 2 15.67 -19.74 -2.51
N ALA A 3 15.58 -19.11 -1.33
CA ALA A 3 14.51 -18.18 -0.99
C ALA A 3 14.74 -16.72 -1.43
N SER A 4 15.96 -16.33 -1.82
CA SER A 4 16.29 -14.92 -2.09
C SER A 4 16.24 -14.49 -3.56
N LEU A 5 15.94 -15.38 -4.51
CA LEU A 5 16.04 -15.06 -5.94
C LEU A 5 14.74 -14.55 -6.60
N PHE A 6 13.58 -14.67 -5.95
CA PHE A 6 12.29 -14.35 -6.55
C PHE A 6 11.83 -12.89 -6.35
N PHE A 7 12.39 -12.19 -5.35
CA PHE A 7 11.92 -10.87 -4.91
C PHE A 7 12.31 -9.69 -5.83
N LEU A 8 13.14 -9.93 -6.86
CA LEU A 8 13.68 -8.87 -7.74
C LEU A 8 13.69 -9.27 -9.21
N THR A 9 12.80 -10.15 -9.65
CA THR A 9 12.57 -10.31 -11.08
C THR A 9 11.80 -9.11 -11.59
N THR A 10 12.57 -8.05 -11.89
CA THR A 10 12.19 -6.71 -12.37
C THR A 10 10.75 -6.61 -12.86
N ASP A 11 9.95 -5.67 -12.35
CA ASP A 11 8.57 -5.41 -12.80
C ASP A 11 8.42 -5.39 -14.32
N ALA A 12 9.45 -4.94 -15.05
CA ALA A 12 9.53 -5.01 -16.49
C ALA A 12 9.40 -6.43 -17.07
N ARG A 13 10.04 -7.43 -16.45
CA ARG A 13 9.93 -8.85 -16.82
C ARG A 13 8.53 -9.36 -16.55
N MET A 14 7.96 -9.06 -15.38
CA MET A 14 6.59 -9.49 -15.05
C MET A 14 5.57 -8.90 -16.03
N LEU A 15 5.75 -7.64 -16.42
CA LEU A 15 4.93 -6.99 -17.44
C LEU A 15 5.08 -7.63 -18.81
N ASP A 16 6.29 -8.02 -19.23
CA ASP A 16 6.51 -8.75 -20.48
C ASP A 16 5.82 -10.12 -20.48
N LEU A 17 5.91 -10.88 -19.37
CA LEU A 17 5.23 -12.16 -19.20
C LEU A 17 3.70 -12.00 -19.29
N ILE A 18 3.13 -11.00 -18.60
CA ILE A 18 1.69 -10.70 -18.67
C ILE A 18 1.26 -10.32 -20.10
N ARG A 19 2.08 -9.53 -20.82
CA ARG A 19 1.79 -9.18 -22.23
C ARG A 19 1.73 -10.41 -23.12
N LYS A 20 2.59 -11.39 -22.86
CA LYS A 20 2.67 -12.66 -23.61
C LYS A 20 1.58 -13.65 -23.21
N GLY A 21 0.76 -13.35 -22.20
CA GLY A 21 -0.29 -14.24 -21.75
C GLY A 21 0.20 -15.33 -20.80
N ASP A 22 1.33 -15.12 -20.12
CA ASP A 22 1.85 -16.06 -19.13
C ASP A 22 1.15 -15.88 -17.78
N GLU A 23 0.26 -16.82 -17.44
CA GLU A 23 -0.54 -16.80 -16.21
C GLU A 23 0.28 -17.07 -14.94
N GLU A 24 1.44 -17.73 -15.04
CA GLU A 24 2.35 -17.94 -13.89
C GLU A 24 2.86 -16.61 -13.31
N ALA A 25 2.88 -15.56 -14.14
CA ALA A 25 3.18 -14.22 -13.69
C ALA A 25 2.16 -13.71 -12.65
N LEU A 26 0.88 -14.07 -12.78
CA LEU A 26 -0.17 -13.70 -11.83
C LEU A 26 -0.03 -14.47 -10.52
N VAL A 27 0.33 -15.76 -10.56
CA VAL A 27 0.59 -16.57 -9.36
C VAL A 27 1.73 -15.97 -8.54
N THR A 28 2.79 -15.54 -9.21
CA THR A 28 3.93 -14.86 -8.56
C THR A 28 3.50 -13.54 -7.90
N LEU A 29 2.70 -12.73 -8.60
CA LEU A 29 2.19 -11.47 -8.06
C LEU A 29 1.22 -11.71 -6.89
N TYR A 30 0.41 -12.76 -6.96
CA TYR A 30 -0.48 -13.16 -5.86
C TYR A 30 0.34 -13.49 -4.60
N GLN A 31 1.30 -14.40 -4.70
CA GLN A 31 2.12 -14.83 -3.56
C GLN A 31 2.89 -13.68 -2.93
N SER A 32 3.46 -12.78 -3.74
CA SER A 32 4.24 -11.63 -3.24
C SER A 32 3.39 -10.53 -2.61
N ASN A 33 2.09 -10.43 -2.93
CA ASN A 33 1.20 -9.39 -2.39
C ASN A 33 0.20 -9.93 -1.35
N ARG A 34 0.08 -11.26 -1.18
CA ARG A 34 -0.90 -11.88 -0.26
C ARG A 34 -0.77 -11.40 1.18
N LYS A 35 0.42 -11.54 1.79
CA LYS A 35 0.64 -11.16 3.21
C LYS A 35 0.29 -9.69 3.51
N PRO A 36 0.83 -8.69 2.77
CA PRO A 36 0.52 -7.29 3.07
C PRO A 36 -0.95 -6.93 2.81
N ILE A 37 -1.59 -7.54 1.81
CA ILE A 37 -3.02 -7.30 1.53
C ILE A 37 -3.91 -7.91 2.60
N LEU A 38 -3.64 -9.16 3.00
CA LEU A 38 -4.35 -9.83 4.08
C LEU A 38 -4.28 -8.98 5.36
N SER A 39 -3.07 -8.54 5.74
CA SER A 39 -2.85 -7.68 6.90
C SER A 39 -3.62 -6.36 6.81
N TYR A 40 -3.62 -5.71 5.64
CA TYR A 40 -4.34 -4.46 5.44
C TYR A 40 -5.85 -4.66 5.59
N ILE A 41 -6.43 -5.64 4.90
CA ILE A 41 -7.88 -5.83 4.87
C ILE A 41 -8.41 -6.24 6.26
N THR A 42 -7.75 -7.17 6.95
CA THR A 42 -8.20 -7.61 8.27
C THR A 42 -8.10 -6.51 9.34
N ARG A 43 -7.11 -5.63 9.24
CA ARG A 43 -6.99 -4.42 10.09
C ARG A 43 -8.01 -3.34 9.75
N ASN A 44 -8.73 -3.45 8.64
CA ASN A 44 -9.66 -2.44 8.14
C ASN A 44 -11.08 -3.03 7.97
N ASN A 45 -11.53 -3.81 8.96
CA ASN A 45 -12.89 -4.39 9.06
C ASN A 45 -13.25 -5.40 7.94
N GLY A 46 -12.26 -6.03 7.32
CA GLY A 46 -12.47 -7.10 6.33
C GLY A 46 -12.09 -8.47 6.85
N THR A 47 -12.49 -9.50 6.12
CA THR A 47 -12.11 -10.90 6.40
C THR A 47 -10.91 -11.34 5.58
N ALA A 48 -10.36 -12.52 5.89
CA ALA A 48 -9.34 -13.14 5.04
C ALA A 48 -9.87 -13.41 3.62
N ASP A 49 -11.13 -13.88 3.52
CA ASP A 49 -11.78 -14.15 2.25
C ASP A 49 -11.94 -12.86 1.42
N ASP A 50 -12.34 -11.75 2.05
CA ASP A 50 -12.38 -10.45 1.38
C ASP A 50 -11.01 -10.05 0.82
N ALA A 51 -9.93 -10.35 1.53
CA ALA A 51 -8.58 -10.02 1.09
C ALA A 51 -8.15 -10.86 -0.12
N GLU A 52 -8.45 -12.15 -0.12
CA GLU A 52 -8.14 -13.05 -1.23
C GLU A 52 -8.94 -12.70 -2.49
N ASP A 53 -10.25 -12.46 -2.34
CA ASP A 53 -11.14 -12.05 -3.43
C ASP A 53 -10.67 -10.74 -4.07
N LEU A 54 -10.40 -9.72 -3.25
CA LEU A 54 -9.95 -8.43 -3.73
C LEU A 54 -8.58 -8.50 -4.42
N LEU A 55 -7.66 -9.31 -3.91
CA LEU A 55 -6.36 -9.51 -4.54
C LEU A 55 -6.52 -10.15 -5.92
N GLN A 56 -7.35 -11.18 -6.04
CA GLN A 56 -7.63 -11.80 -7.34
C GLN A 56 -8.25 -10.79 -8.32
N GLU A 57 -9.24 -10.01 -7.89
CA GLU A 57 -9.87 -8.97 -8.72
C GLU A 57 -8.84 -7.91 -9.17
N ALA A 58 -7.96 -7.46 -8.27
CA ALA A 58 -6.91 -6.51 -8.60
C ALA A 58 -5.89 -7.06 -9.63
N LEU A 59 -5.57 -8.35 -9.56
CA LEU A 59 -4.69 -9.00 -10.54
C LEU A 59 -5.34 -9.15 -11.92
N ILE A 60 -6.65 -9.40 -11.97
CA ILE A 60 -7.42 -9.40 -13.22
C ILE A 60 -7.40 -8.00 -13.84
N VAL A 61 -7.63 -6.95 -13.04
CA VAL A 61 -7.55 -5.55 -13.52
C VAL A 61 -6.15 -5.23 -14.04
N LEU A 62 -5.10 -5.68 -13.36
CA LEU A 62 -3.72 -5.52 -13.84
C LEU A 62 -3.53 -6.22 -15.19
N TRP A 63 -3.92 -7.48 -15.29
CA TRP A 63 -3.81 -8.28 -16.51
C TRP A 63 -4.46 -7.60 -17.71
N GLU A 64 -5.72 -7.17 -17.56
CA GLU A 64 -6.47 -6.49 -18.62
C GLU A 64 -5.80 -5.18 -19.04
N ARG A 65 -5.33 -4.36 -18.09
CA ARG A 65 -4.66 -3.09 -18.40
C ARG A 65 -3.35 -3.30 -19.13
N VAL A 66 -2.55 -4.29 -18.71
CA VAL A 66 -1.27 -4.58 -19.36
C VAL A 66 -1.48 -5.11 -20.76
N ARG A 67 -2.42 -6.07 -20.96
CA ARG A 67 -2.71 -6.65 -22.28
C ARG A 67 -3.39 -5.69 -23.24
N SER A 68 -4.18 -4.73 -22.73
CA SER A 68 -4.78 -3.66 -23.54
C SER A 68 -3.82 -2.49 -23.81
N GLY A 69 -2.58 -2.53 -23.32
CA GLY A 69 -1.61 -1.44 -23.48
C GLY A 69 -1.94 -0.17 -22.67
N ARG A 70 -2.92 -0.23 -21.76
CA ARG A 70 -3.37 0.87 -20.90
C ARG A 70 -2.62 0.96 -19.57
N PHE A 71 -1.59 0.14 -19.37
CA PHE A 71 -0.77 0.17 -18.16
C PHE A 71 0.40 1.15 -18.32
N GLU A 72 0.44 2.16 -17.46
CA GLU A 72 1.51 3.16 -17.43
C GLU A 72 2.59 2.76 -16.41
N TYR A 73 3.88 2.90 -16.78
CA TYR A 73 5.03 2.64 -15.89
C TYR A 73 5.28 3.81 -14.91
N ASN A 74 4.30 4.11 -14.05
CA ASN A 74 4.40 5.21 -13.09
C ASN A 74 4.52 4.73 -11.62
N ALA A 75 4.41 3.43 -11.37
CA ALA A 75 4.60 2.82 -10.05
C ALA A 75 5.12 1.38 -10.15
N LYS A 76 5.66 0.85 -9.03
CA LYS A 76 5.97 -0.58 -8.91
C LYS A 76 4.69 -1.41 -9.02
N LEU A 77 4.75 -2.62 -9.58
CA LEU A 77 3.58 -3.50 -9.75
C LEU A 77 2.85 -3.78 -8.43
N GLY A 78 3.60 -4.10 -7.37
CA GLY A 78 3.00 -4.30 -6.04
C GLY A 78 2.28 -3.05 -5.52
N THR A 79 2.79 -1.85 -5.81
CA THR A 79 2.11 -0.59 -5.46
C THR A 79 0.80 -0.42 -6.23
N PHE A 80 0.78 -0.77 -7.51
CA PHE A 80 -0.44 -0.75 -8.31
C PHE A 80 -1.48 -1.75 -7.76
N VAL A 81 -1.08 -2.99 -7.49
CA VAL A 81 -1.96 -4.03 -6.96
C VAL A 81 -2.54 -3.62 -5.60
N PHE A 82 -1.68 -3.20 -4.68
CA PHE A 82 -2.11 -2.75 -3.35
C PHE A 82 -3.05 -1.54 -3.43
N GLY A 83 -2.74 -0.55 -4.27
CA GLY A 83 -3.59 0.63 -4.46
C GLY A 83 -4.96 0.27 -5.04
N THR A 84 -5.00 -0.71 -5.96
CA THR A 84 -6.24 -1.21 -6.56
C THR A 84 -7.11 -1.90 -5.51
N VAL A 85 -6.52 -2.79 -4.71
CA VAL A 85 -7.20 -3.45 -3.58
C VAL A 85 -7.73 -2.44 -2.57
N LYS A 86 -6.90 -1.48 -2.13
CA LYS A 86 -7.34 -0.43 -1.19
C LYS A 86 -8.56 0.33 -1.75
N ASN A 87 -8.53 0.72 -3.01
CA ASN A 87 -9.64 1.44 -3.63
C ASN A 87 -10.92 0.61 -3.72
N MET A 88 -10.82 -0.68 -4.08
CA MET A 88 -11.96 -1.59 -4.13
C MET A 88 -12.55 -1.80 -2.73
N TRP A 89 -11.71 -1.99 -1.71
CA TRP A 89 -12.14 -2.17 -0.33
C TRP A 89 -12.85 -0.93 0.22
N LEU A 90 -12.28 0.26 0.03
CA LEU A 90 -12.91 1.51 0.48
C LEU A 90 -14.28 1.73 -0.18
N ARG A 91 -14.44 1.36 -1.46
CA ARG A 91 -15.74 1.39 -2.14
C ARG A 91 -16.74 0.41 -1.54
N ARG A 92 -16.27 -0.80 -1.17
CA ARG A 92 -17.09 -1.83 -0.52
C ARG A 92 -17.55 -1.37 0.87
N LEU A 93 -16.65 -0.82 1.68
CA LEU A 93 -16.96 -0.22 2.98
C LEU A 93 -17.97 0.93 2.86
N ALA A 94 -17.77 1.85 1.91
CA ALA A 94 -18.71 2.96 1.68
C ALA A 94 -20.10 2.48 1.24
N ARG A 95 -20.19 1.35 0.53
CA ARG A 95 -21.45 0.70 0.18
C ARG A 95 -22.10 0.05 1.40
N MET A 96 -21.34 -0.73 2.17
CA MET A 96 -21.82 -1.38 3.40
C MET A 96 -22.35 -0.36 4.42
N LYS A 97 -21.66 0.78 4.60
CA LYS A 97 -22.10 1.86 5.48
C LYS A 97 -23.45 2.47 5.06
N ARG A 98 -23.72 2.56 3.76
CA ARG A 98 -24.99 3.06 3.22
C ARG A 98 -26.11 2.03 3.36
N GLU A 99 -25.80 0.75 3.22
CA GLU A 99 -26.78 -0.34 3.22
C GLU A 99 -27.09 -0.88 4.63
N SER A 100 -26.17 -0.73 5.59
CA SER A 100 -26.35 -1.18 6.98
C SER A 100 -25.38 -0.47 7.95
N PRO A 101 -25.80 0.61 8.62
CA PRO A 101 -24.97 1.37 9.56
C PRO A 101 -24.46 0.58 10.77
N ALA A 102 -25.10 -0.54 11.11
CA ALA A 102 -24.85 -1.31 12.33
C ALA A 102 -23.71 -2.35 12.25
N ARG A 103 -23.04 -2.53 11.09
CA ARG A 103 -22.00 -3.56 10.90
C ARG A 103 -20.56 -3.09 11.15
N LEU A 104 -20.35 -1.82 11.48
CA LEU A 104 -19.01 -1.26 11.71
C LEU A 104 -18.80 -1.05 13.22
N ASN A 105 -18.63 -2.14 13.97
CA ASN A 105 -18.05 -2.08 15.31
C ASN A 105 -16.52 -2.22 15.18
N PRO A 106 -15.70 -1.31 15.74
CA PRO A 106 -14.24 -1.35 15.63
C PRO A 106 -13.55 -2.41 16.51
N ASP A 107 -14.27 -3.01 17.46
CA ASP A 107 -13.67 -3.82 18.51
C ASP A 107 -13.92 -5.30 18.30
N GLU A 108 -13.23 -5.89 17.32
CA GLU A 108 -12.85 -7.30 17.35
C GLU A 108 -11.96 -7.58 16.14
N HIS A 109 -10.86 -8.31 16.38
CA HIS A 109 -10.06 -9.16 15.46
C HIS A 109 -8.57 -9.04 15.87
N ALA A 110 -8.08 -9.94 16.73
CA ALA A 110 -7.69 -11.34 16.47
C ALA A 110 -6.30 -11.43 15.81
N ASP A 111 -5.36 -11.81 16.67
CA ASP A 111 -3.96 -12.15 16.43
C ASP A 111 -3.83 -13.21 15.33
N GLY A 112 -3.08 -12.91 14.28
CA GLY A 112 -3.11 -13.63 13.00
C GLY A 112 -1.73 -13.89 12.43
N GLY A 113 -1.09 -14.94 12.94
CA GLY A 113 -0.05 -15.80 12.34
C GLY A 113 0.75 -15.27 11.14
N GLY A 114 1.74 -14.43 11.40
CA GLY A 114 2.90 -14.26 10.54
C GLY A 114 4.02 -15.24 10.94
N SER A 115 4.85 -15.67 9.98
CA SER A 115 6.13 -16.30 10.31
C SER A 115 6.96 -15.30 11.11
N LEU A 116 7.47 -15.70 12.28
CA LEU A 116 8.34 -14.88 13.14
C LEU A 116 9.45 -14.14 12.37
N LEU A 117 9.92 -14.71 11.27
CA LEU A 117 10.97 -14.12 10.43
C LEU A 117 10.45 -13.00 9.51
N ASP A 118 9.26 -13.16 8.94
CA ASP A 118 8.64 -12.11 8.13
C ASP A 118 8.17 -10.96 9.03
N ASP A 119 7.72 -11.27 10.24
CA ASP A 119 7.37 -10.29 11.25
C ASP A 119 8.62 -9.56 11.77
N LEU A 120 9.78 -10.23 11.83
CA LEU A 120 11.06 -9.60 12.15
C LEU A 120 11.52 -8.64 11.06
N ILE A 121 11.41 -9.04 9.78
CA ILE A 121 11.78 -8.22 8.62
C ILE A 121 10.81 -7.04 8.46
N GLU A 122 9.52 -7.26 8.66
CA GLU A 122 8.53 -6.19 8.70
C GLU A 122 8.79 -5.25 9.88
N ASN A 123 9.14 -5.77 11.06
CA ASN A 123 9.53 -4.95 12.20
C ASN A 123 10.80 -4.13 11.92
N GLU A 124 11.82 -4.71 11.27
CA GLU A 124 13.05 -3.99 10.92
C GLU A 124 12.77 -2.87 9.91
N ARG A 125 11.94 -3.11 8.90
CA ARG A 125 11.48 -2.08 7.96
C ARG A 125 10.63 -1.00 8.65
N VAL A 126 9.76 -1.40 9.58
CA VAL A 126 8.96 -0.47 10.38
C VAL A 126 9.85 0.39 11.28
N LEU A 127 10.85 -0.21 11.92
CA LEU A 127 11.84 0.50 12.74
C LEU A 127 12.71 1.43 11.89
N LEU A 128 13.09 1.03 10.68
CA LEU A 128 13.81 1.86 9.72
C LEU A 128 12.97 3.07 9.31
N VAL A 129 11.71 2.86 8.91
CA VAL A 129 10.80 3.96 8.53
C VAL A 129 10.52 4.87 9.73
N ARG A 130 10.34 4.31 10.93
CA ARG A 130 10.17 5.09 12.17
C ARG A 130 11.39 5.96 12.46
N SER A 131 12.59 5.39 12.38
CA SER A 131 13.85 6.12 12.55
C SER A 131 14.04 7.18 11.46
N ALA A 132 13.63 6.89 10.23
CA ALA A 132 13.69 7.86 9.13
C ALA A 132 12.69 9.02 9.32
N LEU A 133 11.49 8.73 9.83
CA LEU A 133 10.50 9.74 10.22
C LEU A 133 11.01 10.63 11.35
N GLU A 134 11.76 10.09 12.32
CA GLU A 134 12.38 10.87 13.40
C GLU A 134 13.47 11.83 12.90
N LYS A 135 14.17 11.48 11.81
CA LYS A 135 15.15 12.36 11.16
C LYS A 135 14.53 13.39 10.22
N LEU A 136 13.23 13.26 9.92
CA LEU A 136 12.50 14.20 9.08
C LEU A 136 12.18 15.47 9.90
N GLY A 137 12.29 16.64 9.27
CA GLY A 137 11.89 17.89 9.93
C GLY A 137 10.45 17.82 10.44
N GLU A 138 10.18 18.44 11.61
CA GLU A 138 8.90 18.30 12.34
C GLU A 138 7.68 18.58 11.46
N GLN A 139 7.76 19.63 10.63
CA GLN A 139 6.70 20.00 9.70
C GLN A 139 6.41 18.87 8.70
N CYS A 140 7.44 18.26 8.13
CA CYS A 140 7.27 17.16 7.18
C CYS A 140 6.77 15.90 7.86
N ARG A 141 7.28 15.56 9.05
CA ARG A 141 6.81 14.40 9.82
C ARG A 141 5.33 14.53 10.15
N LYS A 142 4.91 15.68 10.66
CA LYS A 142 3.52 15.98 11.04
C LYS A 142 2.58 15.92 9.83
N LEU A 143 2.99 16.51 8.70
CA LEU A 143 2.23 16.45 7.46
C LEU A 143 2.01 15.00 6.98
N LEU A 144 3.07 14.19 6.97
CA LEU A 144 2.97 12.80 6.53
C LEU A 144 2.12 11.95 7.50
N LEU A 145 2.21 12.18 8.82
CA LEU A 145 1.33 11.53 9.80
C LEU A 145 -0.13 11.90 9.58
N PHE A 146 -0.44 13.19 9.46
CA PHE A 146 -1.82 13.63 9.21
C PHE A 146 -2.40 13.03 7.93
N PHE A 147 -1.59 12.89 6.88
CA PHE A 147 -2.07 12.33 5.61
C PHE A 147 -2.21 10.81 5.64
N TYR A 148 -1.21 10.08 6.17
CA TYR A 148 -1.18 8.62 6.08
C TYR A 148 -1.77 7.89 7.29
N TRP A 149 -1.78 8.54 8.46
CA TRP A 149 -2.22 7.93 9.72
C TRP A 149 -3.59 8.42 10.14
N GLU A 150 -3.79 9.73 10.13
CA GLU A 150 -5.09 10.36 10.47
C GLU A 150 -6.03 10.46 9.26
N GLU A 151 -5.56 10.04 8.07
CA GLU A 151 -6.29 10.08 6.79
C GLU A 151 -6.95 11.44 6.44
N LEU A 152 -6.40 12.56 6.94
CA LEU A 152 -6.92 13.89 6.68
C LEU A 152 -6.78 14.28 5.21
N SER A 153 -7.79 14.96 4.68
CA SER A 153 -7.78 15.56 3.35
C SER A 153 -6.74 16.69 3.25
N MET A 154 -6.36 17.07 2.02
CA MET A 154 -5.43 18.19 1.80
C MET A 154 -5.96 19.52 2.37
N GLU A 155 -7.29 19.69 2.39
CA GLU A 155 -7.97 20.88 2.92
C GLU A 155 -7.92 20.91 4.45
N GLU A 156 -8.18 19.77 5.10
CA GLU A 156 -8.06 19.62 6.55
C GLU A 156 -6.61 19.83 7.00
N ILE A 157 -5.64 19.24 6.30
CA ILE A 157 -4.22 19.43 6.60
C ILE A 157 -3.81 20.89 6.40
N ALA A 158 -4.32 21.57 5.36
CA ALA A 158 -4.03 22.98 5.14
C ALA A 158 -4.50 23.82 6.33
N THR A 159 -5.71 23.54 6.81
CA THR A 159 -6.31 24.20 7.98
C THR A 159 -5.52 23.90 9.26
N HIS A 160 -5.23 22.63 9.53
CA HIS A 160 -4.54 22.20 10.74
C HIS A 160 -3.08 22.69 10.83
N MET A 161 -2.41 22.85 9.69
CA MET A 161 -1.01 23.23 9.63
C MET A 161 -0.77 24.69 9.19
N GLY A 162 -1.83 25.44 8.91
CA GLY A 162 -1.74 26.85 8.48
C GLY A 162 -1.16 27.03 7.07
N PHE A 163 -1.36 26.08 6.16
CA PHE A 163 -0.98 26.28 4.75
C PHE A 163 -2.03 27.10 4.01
N ALA A 164 -1.60 27.85 2.99
CA ALA A 164 -2.47 28.73 2.21
C ALA A 164 -3.61 27.99 1.50
N ASN A 165 -3.38 26.76 1.02
CA ASN A 165 -4.37 25.95 0.32
C ASN A 165 -3.94 24.47 0.18
N ALA A 166 -4.87 23.63 -0.28
CA ALA A 166 -4.66 22.20 -0.53
C ALA A 166 -3.53 21.91 -1.55
N ASP A 167 -3.33 22.76 -2.55
CA ASP A 167 -2.25 22.58 -3.56
C ASP A 167 -0.86 22.76 -2.95
N THR A 168 -0.74 23.70 -1.99
CA THR A 168 0.46 23.88 -1.20
C THR A 168 0.75 22.64 -0.37
N VAL A 169 -0.28 22.05 0.25
CA VAL A 169 -0.14 20.78 1.00
C VAL A 169 0.27 19.65 0.07
N LYS A 170 -0.33 19.50 -1.11
CA LYS A 170 0.01 18.45 -2.08
C LYS A 170 1.48 18.56 -2.51
N SER A 171 1.94 19.77 -2.80
CA SER A 171 3.33 20.05 -3.20
C SER A 171 4.30 19.78 -2.04
N LYS A 172 3.97 20.25 -0.83
CA LYS A 172 4.80 20.04 0.37
C LYS A 172 4.85 18.57 0.75
N LYS A 173 3.73 17.84 0.65
CA LYS A 173 3.68 16.38 0.87
C LYS A 173 4.64 15.64 -0.05
N TYR A 174 4.64 16.00 -1.34
CA TYR A 174 5.54 15.39 -2.30
C TYR A 174 7.01 15.62 -1.93
N GLN A 175 7.37 16.85 -1.54
CA GLN A 175 8.73 17.19 -1.08
C GLN A 175 9.11 16.39 0.17
N CYS A 176 8.24 16.36 1.19
CA CYS A 176 8.46 15.60 2.42
C CYS A 176 8.62 14.10 2.15
N LYS A 177 7.82 13.54 1.24
CA LYS A 177 7.96 12.14 0.81
C LYS A 177 9.33 11.89 0.15
N LYS A 178 9.78 12.81 -0.72
CA LYS A 178 11.08 12.71 -1.39
C LYS A 178 12.25 12.81 -0.39
N GLU A 179 12.11 13.64 0.62
CA GLU A 179 13.10 13.74 1.70
C GLU A 179 13.16 12.45 2.52
N LEU A 180 12.00 11.91 2.91
CA LEU A 180 11.92 10.62 3.60
C LEU A 180 12.55 9.47 2.77
N GLU A 181 12.26 9.42 1.46
CA GLU A 181 12.88 8.46 0.54
C GLU A 181 14.42 8.56 0.52
N LYS A 182 14.99 9.78 0.60
CA LYS A 182 16.44 9.99 0.66
C LYS A 182 17.03 9.51 1.98
N ILE A 183 16.37 9.81 3.11
CA ILE A 183 16.81 9.41 4.45
C ILE A 183 16.86 7.88 4.54
N VAL A 184 15.78 7.20 4.14
CA VAL A 184 15.71 5.73 4.16
C VAL A 184 16.84 5.12 3.34
N ARG A 185 17.08 5.58 2.12
CA ARG A 185 18.19 5.09 1.27
C ARG A 185 19.57 5.30 1.88
N GLY A 186 19.75 6.38 2.65
CA GLY A 186 21.02 6.64 3.35
C GLY A 186 21.22 5.79 4.61
N MET A 187 20.17 5.11 5.08
CA MET A 187 20.21 4.21 6.24
C MET A 187 20.35 2.73 5.86
N GLU A 188 20.12 2.35 4.59
CA GLU A 188 20.29 0.99 4.08
C GLU A 188 21.78 0.60 3.85
N VAL A 189 22.70 1.15 4.65
CA VAL A 189 24.16 0.90 4.56
C VAL A 189 24.59 -0.21 5.52
#